data_AF-A0A377JZ24-F1
#
_entry.id   AF-A0A377JZ24-F1
#
_cell.length_a   1.000
_cell.length_b   1.000
_cell.length_c   1.000
_cell.angle_alpha   90.00
_cell.angle_beta   90.00
_cell.angle_gamma   90.00
#
_symmetry.space_group_name_H-M   'P 1'
#
loop_
_entity.id
_entity.type
_entity.pdbx_description
1 polymer ?
#
loop_
_entity_poly.entity_id
_entity_poly.type
_entity_poly.pdbx_seq_one_letter_code
_entity_poly.pdbx_strand_id
1 'polypeptide(L)' 'MQYTRGNQTRAALMMGINRGTLRKKIEKIRHELIQVS' A
#
# COMPACT_ATOMS: atom_id res chain seq x y z
N MET A 1 3.76 5.22 0.61
CA MET A 1 4.91 4.67 1.38
C MET A 1 5.91 5.72 1.86
N GLN A 2 5.98 6.92 1.25
CA GLN A 2 7.00 7.93 1.60
C GLN A 2 6.92 8.39 3.06
N TYR A 3 5.71 8.60 3.58
CA TYR A 3 5.49 9.00 4.98
C TYR A 3 6.02 7.97 6.01
N THR A 4 6.03 6.69 5.66
CA THR A 4 6.56 5.61 6.51
C THR A 4 7.92 5.07 6.03
N ARG A 5 8.56 5.76 5.08
CA ARG A 5 9.84 5.35 4.45
C ARG A 5 9.83 3.90 3.94
N GLY A 6 8.71 3.45 3.38
CA GLY A 6 8.58 2.08 2.86
C GLY A 6 8.20 1.01 3.91
N ASN A 7 8.12 1.37 5.19
CA ASN A 7 7.69 0.42 6.22
C ASN A 7 6.17 0.18 6.13
N GLN A 8 5.81 -0.99 5.60
CA GLN A 8 4.42 -1.36 5.37
C GLN A 8 3.67 -1.65 6.68
N THR A 9 4.35 -2.18 7.70
CA THR A 9 3.72 -2.47 8.99
C THR A 9 3.34 -1.18 9.71
N ARG A 10 4.21 -0.17 9.72
CA ARG A 10 3.88 1.15 10.28
C ARG A 10 2.79 1.86 9.49
N ALA A 11 2.78 1.73 8.16
CA ALA A 11 1.71 2.29 7.34
C ALA A 11 0.36 1.63 7.61
N ALA A 12 0.35 0.29 7.76
CA ALA A 12 -0.85 -0.47 8.08
C ALA A 12 -1.41 -0.07 9.45
N LEU A 13 -0.54 0.04 10.47
CA LEU A 13 -0.90 0.51 11.81
C LEU A 13 -1.44 1.95 11.79
N MET A 14 -0.77 2.88 11.09
CA MET A 14 -1.23 4.27 10.97
C MET A 14 -2.57 4.39 10.24
N MET A 15 -2.84 3.51 9.28
CA MET A 15 -4.11 3.49 8.53
C MET A 15 -5.21 2.69 9.24
N GLY A 16 -4.93 2.06 10.38
CA GLY A 16 -5.89 1.22 11.10
C GLY A 16 -6.35 -0.01 10.30
N ILE A 17 -5.51 -0.51 9.38
CA ILE A 17 -5.81 -1.68 8.55
C ILE A 17 -4.77 -2.77 8.72
N ASN A 18 -5.15 -4.00 8.39
CA ASN A 18 -4.21 -5.11 8.40
C ASN A 18 -3.19 -4.98 7.25
N ARG A 19 -1.96 -5.44 7.48
CA ARG A 19 -0.88 -5.43 6.46
C ARG A 19 -1.29 -6.14 5.16
N GLY A 20 -2.08 -7.22 5.26
CA GLY A 20 -2.60 -7.95 4.11
C GLY A 20 -3.52 -7.10 3.23
N THR A 21 -4.39 -6.30 3.85
CA THR A 21 -5.27 -5.34 3.16
C THR A 21 -4.45 -4.23 2.51
N LEU A 22 -3.46 -3.69 3.23
CA LEU A 22 -2.55 -2.70 2.68
C LEU A 22 -1.80 -3.24 1.45
N ARG A 23 -1.29 -4.48 1.51
CA ARG A 23 -0.62 -5.14 0.37
C ARG A 23 -1.54 -5.23 -0.84
N LYS A 24 -2.78 -5.71 -0.67
CA LYS A 24 -3.76 -5.81 -1.77
C LYS A 24 -4.06 -4.45 -2.40
N LYS A 25 -4.19 -3.39 -1.58
CA LYS A 25 -4.37 -2.02 -2.09
C LYS A 25 -3.19 -1.55 -2.92
N ILE A 26 -1.96 -1.80 -2.48
CA ILE A 26 -0.74 -1.42 -3.21
C ILE A 26 -0.64 -2.15 -4.55
N GLU A 27 -0.92 -3.46 -4.56
CA GLU A 27 -0.96 -4.26 -5.79
C GLU A 27 -2.01 -3.73 -6.76
N LYS A 28 -3.21 -3.39 -6.28
CA LYS A 28 -4.26 -2.79 -7.11
C LYS A 28 -3.81 -1.48 -7.75
N ILE A 29 -3.24 -0.56 -6.96
CA ILE A 29 -2.74 0.73 -7.47
C ILE A 29 -1.63 0.50 -8.49
N ARG A 30 -0.70 -0.43 -8.23
CA ARG A 30 0.37 -0.79 -9.17
C ARG A 30 -0.21 -1.31 -10.49
N HIS A 31 -1.19 -2.20 -10.42
CA HIS A 31 -1.81 -2.80 -11.59
C HIS A 31 -2.61 -1.76 -12.41
N GLU A 32 -3.35 -0.88 -11.74
CA GLU A 32 -4.07 0.23 -12.39
C GLU A 32 -3.11 1.18 -13.11
N LEU A 33 -1.96 1.51 -12.52
CA LEU A 33 -0.95 2.35 -13.18
C LEU A 33 -0.37 1.70 -14.45
N ILE A 34 -0.25 0.37 -14.48
CA ILE A 34 0.23 -0.38 -15.66
C ILE A 34 -0.81 -0.37 -16.79
N GLN A 35 -2.11 -0.38 -16.47
CA GLN A 35 -3.17 -0.39 -17.48
C GLN A 35 -3.41 0.99 -18.12
N VAL A 36 -2.94 2.06 -17.49
CA VAL A 36 -3.13 3.45 -17.95
C VAL A 36 -1.87 4.00 -18.65
N SER A 37 -0.78 3.24 -18.66
CA SER A 37 0.49 3.56 -19.35
C SER A 37 0.60 2.80 -20.66
#